data_AF-A0A950V547-F1
#
_entry.id   AF-A0A950V547-F1
#
_cell.length_a   1.000
_cell.length_b   1.000
_cell.length_c   1.000
_cell.angle_alpha   90.00
_cell.angle_beta   90.00
_cell.angle_gamma   90.00
#
_symmetry.space_group_name_H-M   'P 1'
#
loop_
_entity.id
_entity.type
_entity.pdbx_description
1 polymer ?
#
loop_
_entity_poly.entity_id
_entity_poly.type
_entity_poly.pdbx_seq_one_letter_code
_entity_poly.pdbx_strand_id
1 'polypeptide(L)'
;RYISRIDKETHVALIHGDIAGKKNVLVRVHSHCVYGDVFHSVDCDCHALIAAALEAISRADCGVLVYLHQNGPGIQMVSRDGRRELLTHGRTQSSFLPSERHQPLQHESGVGAQILSDLGLSTIHLLTNHPRKVVGLEGFGIQIVKQIPLPASSEAAARTIVPSWSD
;
A
#
# COMPACT_ATOMS: atom_id res chain seq x y z
N ARG A 1 11.04 7.25 10.40
CA ARG A 1 9.60 7.53 10.67
C ARG A 1 9.29 8.89 10.09
N TYR A 2 8.15 9.04 9.44
CA TYR A 2 7.67 10.30 8.87
C TYR A 2 6.33 10.66 9.52
N ILE A 3 6.14 11.92 9.89
CA ILE A 3 4.89 12.40 10.49
C ILE A 3 4.34 13.49 9.58
N SER A 4 3.12 13.30 9.10
CA SER A 4 2.44 14.31 8.30
C SER A 4 2.13 15.53 9.16
N ARG A 5 2.37 16.72 8.61
CA ARG A 5 2.09 17.98 9.31
C ARG A 5 0.60 18.33 9.31
N ILE A 6 -0.16 17.77 8.36
CA ILE A 6 -1.55 18.08 8.08
C ILE A 6 -2.48 17.25 8.98
N ASP A 7 -2.39 15.92 8.89
CA ASP A 7 -3.26 14.96 9.59
C ASP A 7 -2.61 14.32 10.83
N LYS A 8 -1.31 14.59 11.07
CA LYS A 8 -0.49 13.99 12.15
C LYS A 8 -0.28 12.48 12.03
N GLU A 9 -0.62 11.91 10.87
CA GLU A 9 -0.45 10.48 10.64
C GLU A 9 1.02 10.09 10.52
N THR A 10 1.30 8.84 10.91
CA THR A 10 2.66 8.31 10.94
C THR A 10 2.88 7.30 9.82
N HIS A 11 3.87 7.59 8.97
CA HIS A 11 4.35 6.70 7.93
C HIS A 11 5.74 6.15 8.30
N VAL A 12 6.07 4.98 7.76
CA VAL A 12 7.34 4.30 8.04
C VAL A 12 8.05 4.00 6.72
N ALA A 13 9.36 4.20 6.69
CA ALA A 13 10.21 3.69 5.63
C ALA A 13 11.16 2.66 6.24
N LEU A 14 11.16 1.46 5.69
CA LEU A 14 12.11 0.40 6.02
C LEU A 14 13.15 0.36 4.91
N ILE A 15 14.42 0.46 5.30
CA ILE A 15 15.55 0.54 4.36
C ILE A 15 16.38 -0.73 4.53
N HIS A 16 16.66 -1.38 3.41
CA HIS A 16 17.58 -2.51 3.32
C HIS A 16 18.84 -2.06 2.59
N GLY A 17 20.02 -2.34 3.16
CA GLY A 17 21.31 -1.94 2.62
C GLY A 17 21.57 -0.42 2.67
N ASP A 18 22.60 0.02 1.94
CA ASP A 18 22.93 1.44 1.75
C ASP A 18 22.36 1.94 0.42
N ILE A 19 21.49 2.94 0.50
CA ILE A 19 20.79 3.55 -0.64
C ILE A 19 21.42 4.87 -1.09
N ALA A 20 22.40 5.41 -0.35
CA ALA A 20 22.96 6.73 -0.63
C ALA A 20 23.68 6.75 -1.99
N GLY A 21 23.26 7.68 -2.87
CA GLY A 21 23.83 7.82 -4.23
C GLY A 21 23.56 6.64 -5.16
N LYS A 22 22.79 5.64 -4.74
CA LYS A 22 22.44 4.49 -5.57
C LYS A 22 21.39 4.90 -6.60
N LYS A 23 21.48 4.28 -7.78
CA LYS A 23 20.49 4.40 -8.85
C LYS A 23 19.63 3.16 -8.89
N ASN A 24 18.39 3.32 -9.32
CA ASN A 24 17.45 2.24 -9.61
C ASN A 24 17.16 1.37 -8.38
N VAL A 25 17.06 2.02 -7.22
CA VAL A 25 16.77 1.35 -5.94
C VAL A 25 15.41 0.66 -6.04
N LEU A 26 15.32 -0.57 -5.54
CA LEU A 26 14.08 -1.33 -5.52
C LEU A 26 13.14 -0.76 -4.45
N VAL A 27 11.95 -0.33 -4.84
CA VAL A 27 11.02 0.39 -3.97
C VAL A 27 9.64 -0.25 -4.00
N ARG A 28 9.03 -0.39 -2.83
CA ARG A 28 7.59 -0.65 -2.67
C ARG A 28 6.97 0.48 -1.88
N VAL A 29 5.92 1.10 -2.42
CA VAL A 29 5.02 1.98 -1.65
C VAL A 29 3.75 1.18 -1.36
N HIS A 30 3.50 0.92 -0.09
CA HIS A 30 2.40 0.08 0.39
C HIS A 30 1.44 0.91 1.24
N SER A 31 0.18 0.96 0.82
CA SER A 31 -0.90 1.54 1.63
C SER A 31 -1.26 0.54 2.72
N HIS A 32 -1.23 0.96 3.98
CA HIS A 32 -1.54 0.12 5.13
C HIS A 32 -2.87 -0.64 4.97
N CYS A 33 -2.90 -1.90 5.38
CA CYS A 33 -4.08 -2.73 5.43
C CYS A 33 -4.06 -3.57 6.72
N VAL A 34 -4.59 -3.09 7.84
CA VAL A 34 -4.60 -3.91 9.08
C VAL A 34 -5.22 -5.29 8.83
N TYR A 35 -6.33 -5.35 8.11
CA TYR A 35 -7.07 -6.59 7.88
C TYR A 35 -6.24 -7.63 7.10
N GLY A 36 -5.52 -7.20 6.07
CA GLY A 36 -4.63 -8.06 5.30
C GLY A 36 -3.28 -8.24 5.97
N ASP A 37 -2.55 -7.14 6.19
CA ASP A 37 -1.17 -7.14 6.67
C ASP A 37 -1.03 -7.80 8.06
N VAL A 38 -1.98 -7.58 8.98
CA VAL A 38 -1.91 -8.07 10.36
C VAL A 38 -2.83 -9.27 10.59
N PHE A 39 -4.09 -9.19 10.15
CA PHE A 39 -5.07 -10.24 10.39
C PHE A 39 -5.15 -11.32 9.30
N HIS A 40 -4.31 -11.23 8.26
CA HIS A 40 -4.22 -12.23 7.18
C HIS A 40 -5.57 -12.50 6.52
N SER A 41 -6.35 -11.44 6.28
CA SER A 41 -7.64 -11.53 5.61
C SER A 41 -7.56 -12.29 4.29
N VAL A 42 -8.62 -13.08 4.03
CA VAL A 42 -8.84 -13.77 2.75
C VAL A 42 -9.55 -12.88 1.71
N ASP A 43 -10.02 -11.69 2.10
CA ASP A 43 -10.80 -10.78 1.26
C ASP A 43 -9.94 -9.83 0.41
N CYS A 44 -8.64 -9.72 0.74
CA CYS A 44 -7.64 -8.96 -0.02
C CYS A 44 -6.31 -9.71 -0.09
N ASP A 45 -5.44 -9.29 -1.00
CA ASP A 45 -4.11 -9.87 -1.22
C ASP A 45 -2.98 -9.07 -0.54
N CYS A 46 -3.31 -8.10 0.32
CA CYS A 46 -2.32 -7.19 0.92
C CYS A 46 -1.21 -7.92 1.68
N HIS A 47 -1.55 -8.98 2.42
CA HIS A 47 -0.58 -9.83 3.10
C HIS A 47 0.45 -10.44 2.14
N ALA A 48 -0.03 -11.08 1.06
CA ALA A 48 0.83 -11.70 0.07
C ALA A 48 1.70 -10.65 -0.63
N LEU A 49 1.14 -9.48 -0.93
CA LEU A 49 1.86 -8.39 -1.59
C LEU A 49 2.96 -7.79 -0.70
N ILE A 50 2.70 -7.52 0.58
CA ILE A 50 3.71 -6.97 1.48
C ILE A 50 4.82 -7.99 1.76
N ALA A 51 4.47 -9.26 1.94
CA ALA A 51 5.44 -10.35 2.12
C ALA A 51 6.34 -10.50 0.89
N ALA A 52 5.75 -10.57 -0.32
CA ALA A 52 6.51 -10.68 -1.56
C ALA A 52 7.41 -9.45 -1.80
N ALA A 53 6.95 -8.25 -1.43
CA ALA A 53 7.77 -7.05 -1.56
C ALA A 53 8.97 -7.06 -0.61
N LEU A 54 8.76 -7.43 0.66
CA LEU A 54 9.84 -7.54 1.64
C LEU A 54 10.85 -8.61 1.24
N GLU A 55 10.39 -9.76 0.72
CA GLU A 55 11.25 -10.82 0.19
C GLU A 55 12.05 -10.37 -1.05
N ALA A 56 11.42 -9.64 -1.97
CA ALA A 56 12.13 -9.08 -3.13
C ALA A 56 13.19 -8.05 -2.71
N ILE A 57 12.87 -7.19 -1.75
CA ILE A 57 13.80 -6.18 -1.21
C ILE A 57 14.97 -6.83 -0.47
N SER A 58 14.73 -7.88 0.33
CA SER A 58 15.80 -8.55 1.08
C SER A 58 16.76 -9.36 0.21
N ARG A 59 16.36 -9.71 -1.02
CA ARG A 59 17.21 -10.36 -2.02
C ARG A 59 18.01 -9.37 -2.88
N ALA A 60 17.66 -8.08 -2.85
CA ALA A 60 18.39 -7.04 -3.56
C ALA A 60 19.51 -6.48 -2.68
N ASP A 61 20.56 -5.93 -3.31
CA ASP A 61 21.67 -5.28 -2.57
C ASP A 61 21.18 -4.11 -1.70
N CYS A 62 20.15 -3.40 -2.17
CA CYS A 62 19.48 -2.35 -1.41
C CYS A 62 18.02 -2.16 -1.87
N GLY A 63 17.19 -1.62 -0.98
CA GLY A 63 15.79 -1.33 -1.29
C GLY A 63 15.04 -0.62 -0.18
N VAL A 64 13.85 -0.14 -0.50
CA VAL A 64 12.99 0.61 0.43
C VAL A 64 11.55 0.12 0.37
N LEU A 65 10.98 -0.18 1.53
CA LEU A 65 9.53 -0.32 1.70
C LEU A 65 8.98 0.91 2.43
N VAL A 66 8.19 1.71 1.74
CA VAL A 66 7.41 2.80 2.35
C VAL A 66 6.04 2.26 2.72
N TYR A 67 5.76 2.24 4.02
CA TYR A 67 4.49 1.84 4.60
C TYR A 67 3.72 3.09 5.00
N LEU A 68 2.70 3.42 4.19
CA LEU A 68 1.88 4.60 4.39
C LEU A 68 0.73 4.29 5.33
N HIS A 69 0.46 5.17 6.30
CA HIS A 69 -0.76 5.11 7.08
C HIS A 69 -2.01 5.07 6.19
N GLN A 70 -3.08 4.43 6.68
CA GLN A 70 -4.34 4.33 5.96
C GLN A 70 -4.96 5.70 5.77
N ASN A 71 -4.93 6.20 4.53
CA ASN A 71 -5.64 7.43 4.17
C ASN A 71 -6.98 7.13 3.46
N GLY A 72 -7.30 5.85 3.28
CA GLY A 72 -8.60 5.37 2.81
C GLY A 72 -9.58 5.11 3.94
N PRO A 73 -10.83 4.74 3.61
CA PRO A 73 -11.92 4.48 4.56
C PRO A 73 -11.64 3.38 5.60
N GLY A 74 -10.57 2.61 5.40
CA GLY A 74 -10.11 1.59 6.31
C GLY A 74 -11.07 0.41 6.42
N ILE A 75 -11.07 -0.21 7.59
CA ILE A 75 -12.08 -1.20 7.98
C ILE A 75 -13.28 -0.43 8.52
N GLN A 76 -14.46 -0.61 7.94
CA GLN A 76 -15.67 0.07 8.41
C GLN A 76 -16.71 -0.95 8.86
N MET A 77 -17.37 -0.67 9.97
CA MET A 77 -18.59 -1.36 10.36
C MET A 77 -19.78 -0.61 9.75
N VAL A 78 -20.59 -1.28 8.94
CA VAL A 78 -21.81 -0.70 8.38
C VAL A 78 -23.03 -1.51 8.75
N SER A 79 -24.19 -0.86 8.75
CA SER A 79 -25.48 -1.52 8.95
C SER A 79 -26.20 -1.61 7.61
N ARG A 80 -26.47 -2.84 7.15
CA ARG A 80 -27.24 -3.12 5.94
C ARG A 80 -28.39 -4.05 6.29
N ASP A 81 -29.62 -3.65 5.99
CA ASP A 81 -30.83 -4.45 6.25
C ASP A 81 -30.95 -4.96 7.70
N GLY A 82 -30.53 -4.14 8.67
CA GLY A 82 -30.54 -4.49 10.10
C GLY A 82 -29.40 -5.41 10.56
N ARG A 83 -28.47 -5.77 9.68
CA ARG A 83 -27.27 -6.55 9.99
C ARG A 83 -26.03 -5.67 9.98
N ARG A 84 -25.12 -5.91 10.93
CA ARG A 84 -23.80 -5.27 10.96
C ARG A 84 -22.83 -6.06 10.08
N GLU A 85 -22.22 -5.41 9.11
CA GLU A 85 -21.27 -5.99 8.16
C GLU A 85 -19.95 -5.23 8.20
N LEU A 86 -18.84 -5.95 7.98
CA LEU A 86 -17.52 -5.37 7.85
C LEU A 86 -17.27 -4.98 6.38
N LEU A 87 -17.18 -3.69 6.08
CA LEU A 87 -16.68 -3.22 4.79
C LEU A 87 -15.14 -3.14 4.82
N THR A 88 -14.54 -3.65 3.77
CA THR A 88 -13.10 -3.68 3.53
C THR A 88 -12.83 -3.29 2.08
N HIS A 89 -11.63 -2.86 1.72
CA HIS A 89 -11.30 -2.51 0.33
C HIS A 89 -11.14 -3.74 -0.61
N GLY A 90 -11.55 -4.93 -0.16
CA GLY A 90 -11.36 -6.20 -0.85
C GLY A 90 -12.07 -6.32 -2.20
N ARG A 91 -11.88 -7.47 -2.85
CA ARG A 91 -12.22 -7.77 -4.26
C ARG A 91 -13.66 -7.45 -4.70
N THR A 92 -14.60 -7.36 -3.77
CA THR A 92 -16.04 -7.17 -4.05
C THR A 92 -16.55 -5.74 -3.86
N GLN A 93 -15.71 -4.76 -3.52
CA GLN A 93 -16.16 -3.41 -3.17
C GLN A 93 -16.09 -2.38 -4.31
N SER A 94 -17.16 -2.38 -5.10
CA SER A 94 -17.61 -1.29 -5.96
C SER A 94 -18.24 -0.10 -5.19
N SER A 95 -18.30 -0.15 -3.86
CA SER A 95 -19.09 0.74 -2.98
C SER A 95 -18.65 2.20 -2.94
N PHE A 96 -17.38 2.51 -3.26
CA PHE A 96 -16.92 3.90 -3.36
C PHE A 96 -17.13 4.43 -4.77
N LEU A 97 -17.66 5.66 -4.89
CA LEU A 97 -17.72 6.31 -6.19
C LEU A 97 -16.29 6.43 -6.74
N PRO A 98 -16.07 6.30 -8.06
CA PRO A 98 -14.75 6.44 -8.65
C PRO A 98 -14.02 7.69 -8.14
N SER A 99 -14.68 8.85 -8.08
CA SER A 99 -14.12 10.11 -7.56
C SER A 99 -13.56 10.00 -6.13
N GLU A 100 -14.28 9.33 -5.23
CA GLU A 100 -13.87 9.11 -3.83
C GLU A 100 -12.70 8.15 -3.70
N ARG A 101 -12.50 7.24 -4.67
CA ARG A 101 -11.30 6.40 -4.73
C ARG A 101 -10.08 7.17 -5.22
N HIS A 102 -10.25 8.14 -6.11
CA HIS A 102 -9.12 8.84 -6.74
C HIS A 102 -8.43 9.86 -5.82
N GLN A 103 -9.15 10.50 -4.88
CA GLN A 103 -8.56 11.47 -3.94
C GLN A 103 -7.59 10.83 -2.93
N PRO A 104 -7.98 9.77 -2.20
CA PRO A 104 -7.07 9.05 -1.29
C PRO A 104 -5.84 8.51 -2.01
N LEU A 105 -6.03 7.97 -3.22
CA LEU A 105 -4.94 7.45 -4.04
C LEU A 105 -3.90 8.52 -4.42
N GLN A 106 -4.34 9.72 -4.80
CA GLN A 106 -3.44 10.83 -5.13
C GLN A 106 -2.70 11.34 -3.90
N HIS A 107 -3.39 11.44 -2.75
CA HIS A 107 -2.76 11.85 -1.49
C HIS A 107 -1.67 10.86 -1.05
N GLU A 108 -1.97 9.56 -1.07
CA GLU A 108 -1.00 8.51 -0.76
C GLU A 108 0.23 8.55 -1.69
N SER A 109 0.03 8.74 -2.99
CA SER A 109 1.12 8.88 -3.95
C SER A 109 2.00 10.10 -3.67
N GLY A 110 1.40 11.24 -3.28
CA GLY A 110 2.13 12.46 -2.93
C GLY A 110 2.96 12.33 -1.65
N VAL A 111 2.42 11.68 -0.61
CA VAL A 111 3.18 11.41 0.62
C VAL A 111 4.32 10.42 0.37
N GLY A 112 4.04 9.34 -0.37
CA GLY A 112 5.06 8.37 -0.76
C GLY A 112 6.20 9.03 -1.53
N ALA A 113 5.88 9.92 -2.48
CA ALA A 113 6.88 10.65 -3.24
C ALA A 113 7.75 11.58 -2.38
N GLN A 114 7.16 12.31 -1.43
CA GLN A 114 7.91 13.14 -0.47
C GLN A 114 8.89 12.32 0.36
N ILE A 115 8.44 11.16 0.85
CA ILE A 115 9.30 10.26 1.64
C ILE A 115 10.48 9.76 0.79
N LEU A 116 10.22 9.29 -0.43
CA LEU A 116 11.29 8.80 -1.32
C LEU A 116 12.28 9.90 -1.71
N SER A 117 11.80 11.14 -1.87
CA SER A 117 12.62 12.31 -2.18
C SER A 117 13.51 12.70 -1.00
N ASP A 118 12.95 12.69 0.22
CA ASP A 118 13.69 12.91 1.47
C ASP A 118 14.78 11.84 1.70
N LEU A 119 14.52 10.60 1.29
CA LEU A 119 15.54 9.53 1.29
C LEU A 119 16.64 9.72 0.23
N GLY A 120 16.58 10.78 -0.58
CA GLY A 120 17.58 11.12 -1.60
C GLY A 120 17.53 10.26 -2.86
N LEU A 121 16.42 9.55 -3.10
CA LEU A 121 16.26 8.71 -4.28
C LEU A 121 15.93 9.57 -5.51
N SER A 122 16.57 9.25 -6.63
CA SER A 122 16.35 9.93 -7.92
C SER A 122 15.83 8.98 -9.00
N THR A 123 16.26 7.73 -9.00
CA THR A 123 15.73 6.70 -9.90
C THR A 123 15.38 5.42 -9.15
N ILE A 124 14.23 4.83 -9.46
CA ILE A 124 13.71 3.66 -8.75
C ILE A 124 13.19 2.57 -9.69
N HIS A 125 13.22 1.34 -9.19
CA HIS A 125 12.43 0.22 -9.70
C HIS A 125 11.23 0.02 -8.76
N LEU A 126 10.02 0.30 -9.25
CA LEU A 126 8.81 0.28 -8.42
C LEU A 126 8.12 -1.08 -8.47
N LEU A 127 7.95 -1.71 -7.31
CA LEU A 127 7.14 -2.91 -7.09
C LEU A 127 5.64 -2.55 -7.03
N THR A 128 4.92 -2.68 -8.15
CA THR A 128 3.50 -2.28 -8.25
C THR A 128 2.70 -3.14 -9.23
N ASN A 129 1.44 -3.39 -8.88
CA ASN A 129 0.43 -4.01 -9.76
C ASN A 129 -0.55 -2.96 -10.32
N HIS A 130 -0.36 -1.68 -9.97
CA HIS A 130 -1.25 -0.57 -10.36
C HIS A 130 -0.46 0.54 -11.07
N PRO A 131 -0.26 0.45 -12.40
CA PRO A 131 0.58 1.37 -13.15
C PRO A 131 0.04 2.81 -13.17
N ARG A 132 -1.26 3.01 -12.91
CA ARG A 132 -1.88 4.35 -12.86
C ARG A 132 -1.67 5.10 -11.53
N LYS A 133 -1.25 4.43 -10.45
CA LYS A 133 -0.96 5.08 -9.15
C LYS A 133 0.32 5.94 -9.18
N VAL A 134 1.00 5.98 -10.32
CA VAL A 134 2.38 6.43 -10.47
C VAL A 134 2.51 7.92 -10.85
N VAL A 135 1.39 8.57 -11.17
CA VAL A 135 1.37 9.99 -11.56
C VAL A 135 1.77 10.84 -10.34
N GLY A 136 2.84 11.62 -10.47
CA GLY A 136 3.26 12.62 -9.47
C GLY A 136 4.70 12.51 -8.97
N LEU A 137 5.38 11.36 -9.13
CA LEU A 137 6.76 11.17 -8.63
C LEU A 137 7.80 12.04 -9.35
N GLU A 138 7.60 12.32 -10.65
CA GLU A 138 8.48 13.20 -11.43
C GLU A 138 8.54 14.62 -10.85
N GLY A 139 7.43 15.12 -10.28
CA GLY A 139 7.38 16.42 -9.61
C GLY A 139 8.23 16.49 -8.34
N PHE A 140 8.65 15.35 -7.80
CA PHE A 140 9.55 15.23 -6.64
C PHE A 140 10.99 14.86 -7.04
N GLY A 141 11.32 14.91 -8.34
CA GLY A 141 12.63 14.56 -8.86
C GLY A 141 12.91 13.06 -8.91
N ILE A 142 11.86 12.22 -8.86
CA ILE A 142 11.99 10.76 -8.85
C ILE A 142 11.51 10.19 -10.19
N GLN A 143 12.41 9.51 -10.89
CA GLN A 143 12.11 8.79 -12.12
C GLN A 143 11.88 7.29 -11.83
N ILE A 144 10.75 6.75 -12.28
CA ILE A 144 10.56 5.30 -12.30
C ILE A 144 11.15 4.73 -13.58
N VAL A 145 12.25 4.00 -13.42
CA VAL A 145 12.97 3.37 -14.53
C VAL A 145 12.31 2.05 -14.92
N LYS A 146 11.71 1.36 -13.95
CA LYS A 146 11.04 0.09 -14.18
C LYS A 146 9.88 -0.10 -13.22
N GLN A 147 8.77 -0.64 -13.72
CA GLN A 147 7.70 -1.20 -12.87
C GLN A 147 7.80 -2.71 -12.89
N ILE A 148 7.77 -3.32 -11.70
CA ILE A 148 7.92 -4.76 -11.50
C ILE A 148 6.64 -5.25 -10.79
N PRO A 149 5.83 -6.11 -11.43
CA PRO A 149 4.66 -6.66 -10.78
C PRO A 149 5.06 -7.61 -9.65
N LEU A 150 4.22 -7.68 -8.62
CA LEU A 150 4.35 -8.65 -7.53
C LEU A 150 3.39 -9.82 -7.76
N PRO A 151 3.79 -11.06 -7.40
CA PRO A 151 2.90 -12.20 -7.43
C PRO A 151 1.75 -11.94 -6.44
N ALA A 152 0.54 -11.76 -6.95
CA ALA A 152 -0.67 -11.80 -6.14
C ALA A 152 -1.06 -13.26 -5.94
N SER A 153 -1.54 -13.63 -4.75
CA SER A 153 -2.05 -14.98 -4.52
C SER A 153 -3.23 -15.27 -5.45
N SER A 154 -3.05 -16.18 -6.42
CA SER A 154 -4.15 -16.83 -7.10
C SER A 154 -4.79 -17.82 -6.13
N GLU A 155 -6.09 -17.65 -5.88
CA GLU A 155 -6.98 -18.57 -5.15
C GLU A 155 -6.63 -18.91 -3.68
N ALA A 156 -7.17 -18.11 -2.76
CA ALA A 156 -7.71 -18.65 -1.52
C ALA A 156 -9.23 -18.70 -1.69
N ALA A 157 -9.81 -19.90 -1.64
CA ALA A 157 -11.25 -20.11 -1.73
C ALA A 157 -11.97 -19.19 -0.75
N ALA A 158 -12.91 -18.39 -1.27
CA ALA A 158 -13.78 -17.53 -0.48
C ALA A 158 -14.55 -18.38 0.53
N ARG A 159 -14.01 -18.52 1.74
CA ARG A 159 -14.77 -18.95 2.92
C ARG A 159 -15.24 -17.68 3.57
N THR A 160 -16.49 -17.30 3.31
CA THR A 160 -17.18 -16.27 4.07
C THR A 160 -17.19 -16.71 5.53
N ILE A 161 -16.27 -16.18 6.33
CA ILE A 161 -16.38 -16.26 7.78
C ILE A 161 -17.42 -15.18 8.12
N VAL A 162 -18.65 -15.60 8.41
CA VAL A 162 -19.63 -14.73 9.05
C VAL A 162 -19.39 -14.89 10.54
N PRO A 163 -18.66 -13.98 11.21
CA PRO A 163 -18.46 -14.12 12.64
C PRO A 163 -19.81 -13.86 13.33
N SER A 164 -20.33 -14.89 14.02
CA SER A 164 -21.48 -14.74 14.90
C SER A 164 -21.03 -14.07 16.20
N TRP A 165 -20.96 -12.75 16.19
CA TRP A 165 -20.84 -12.00 17.44
C TRP A 165 -22.24 -11.92 18.05
N SER A 166 -22.48 -12.72 19.09
CA SER A 166 -23.61 -12.53 20.01
C SER A 166 -23.24 -11.46 21.03
N ASP A 167 -24.18 -10.56 21.31
CA ASP A 167 -24.08 -9.50 22.33
C ASP A 167 -23.74 -10.04 23.73
#